data_AF-A0A8H5M0M7-F1
#
_entry.id   AF-A0A8H5M0M7-F1
#
_cell.length_a   1.000
_cell.length_b   1.000
_cell.length_c   1.000
_cell.angle_alpha   90.00
_cell.angle_beta   90.00
_cell.angle_gamma   90.00
#
_symmetry.space_group_name_H-M   'P 1'
#
loop_
_entity.id
_entity.type
_entity.pdbx_description
1 polymer ?
#
loop_
_entity_poly.entity_id
_entity_poly.type
_entity_poly.pdbx_seq_one_letter_code
_entity_poly.pdbx_strand_id
1 'polypeptide(L)'
;MPVLTRRLEEESIVIINAKHVLFHFNAQLDCQRAKCTASGEHPVRQERTLSGNTEKCIEHESMQQFILNTHTLHNAHLIRAALPRNLTVPIPYALDWTAHHQELAQQLRVTQTIKRTATAEKAAEKRKGLNEKQPTSSKRRRTGNEVRNELELEPGGPLE
;
A
#
# COMPACT_ATOMS: atom_id res chain seq x y z
N MET A 1 -0.54 -19.01 5.61
CA MET A 1 -1.02 -18.48 6.91
C MET A 1 -2.04 -19.46 7.47
N PRO A 2 -2.16 -19.61 8.80
CA PRO A 2 -3.13 -20.52 9.40
C PRO A 2 -4.57 -20.11 9.07
N VAL A 3 -5.43 -21.11 8.87
CA VAL A 3 -6.86 -20.94 8.56
C VAL A 3 -7.67 -21.45 9.75
N LEU A 4 -8.65 -20.65 10.16
CA LEU A 4 -9.67 -21.00 11.13
C LEU A 4 -10.89 -21.51 10.37
N THR A 5 -11.38 -22.68 10.78
CA THR A 5 -12.61 -23.27 10.28
C THR A 5 -13.50 -23.65 11.44
N ARG A 6 -14.81 -23.61 11.23
CA ARG A 6 -15.75 -24.15 12.22
C ARG A 6 -15.53 -25.65 12.34
N ARG A 7 -15.45 -26.16 13.57
CA ARG A 7 -15.33 -27.60 13.84
C ARG A 7 -16.66 -28.27 13.47
N LEU A 8 -16.62 -29.19 12.49
CA LEU A 8 -17.78 -29.99 12.05
C LEU A 8 -19.02 -29.18 11.65
N GLU A 9 -18.86 -27.90 11.29
CA GLU A 9 -19.98 -27.00 10.99
C GLU A 9 -20.98 -26.78 12.16
N GLU A 10 -20.62 -27.22 13.37
CA GLU A 10 -21.45 -27.13 14.56
C GLU A 10 -21.32 -25.79 15.32
N GLU A 11 -22.45 -25.34 15.85
CA GLU A 11 -22.53 -24.22 16.78
C GLU A 11 -22.21 -24.67 18.20
N SER A 12 -21.10 -24.15 18.75
CA SER A 12 -20.76 -24.34 20.14
C SER A 12 -20.69 -23.00 20.85
N ILE A 13 -21.34 -22.94 22.02
CA ILE A 13 -21.27 -21.81 22.94
C ILE A 13 -20.37 -22.25 24.08
N VAL A 14 -19.26 -21.54 24.27
CA VAL A 14 -18.32 -21.78 25.37
C VAL A 14 -18.32 -20.57 26.28
N ILE A 15 -18.65 -20.78 27.55
CA ILE A 15 -18.61 -19.74 28.58
C ILE A 15 -17.22 -19.75 29.22
N ILE A 16 -16.52 -18.62 29.14
CA ILE A 16 -15.14 -18.48 29.65
C ILE A 16 -15.09 -17.26 30.57
N ASN A 17 -14.36 -17.37 31.69
CA ASN A 17 -14.10 -16.22 32.55
C ASN A 17 -13.22 -15.21 31.81
N ALA A 18 -13.54 -13.91 31.92
CA ALA A 18 -12.77 -12.83 31.30
C ALA A 18 -11.27 -12.88 31.66
N LYS A 19 -10.90 -13.36 32.86
CA LYS A 19 -9.50 -13.53 33.29
C LYS A 19 -8.70 -14.54 32.46
N HIS A 20 -9.39 -15.41 31.70
CA HIS A 20 -8.75 -16.41 30.83
C HIS A 20 -8.66 -15.94 29.37
N VAL A 21 -9.16 -14.74 29.03
CA VAL A 21 -8.98 -14.15 27.70
C VAL A 21 -7.59 -13.52 27.64
N LEU A 22 -6.70 -14.11 26.84
CA LEU A 22 -5.29 -13.70 26.79
C LEU A 22 -5.08 -12.47 25.89
N PHE A 23 -5.68 -12.47 24.69
CA PHE A 23 -5.54 -11.38 23.72
C PHE A 23 -6.61 -11.45 22.64
N HIS A 24 -6.81 -10.32 21.94
CA HIS A 24 -7.61 -10.25 20.73
C HIS A 24 -6.74 -10.41 19.49
N PHE A 25 -7.29 -11.06 18.47
CA PHE A 25 -6.66 -11.20 17.15
C PHE A 25 -7.64 -10.79 16.06
N ASN A 26 -7.11 -10.42 14.90
CA ASN A 26 -7.90 -10.16 13.71
C ASN A 26 -7.90 -11.42 12.83
N ALA A 27 -9.09 -11.83 12.41
CA ALA A 27 -9.28 -12.86 11.40
C ALA A 27 -10.05 -12.25 10.23
N GLN A 28 -9.60 -12.56 9.02
CA GLN A 28 -10.17 -12.05 7.77
C GLN A 28 -10.85 -13.19 7.04
N LEU A 29 -11.96 -12.96 6.35
CA LEU A 29 -12.60 -14.00 5.55
C LEU A 29 -11.67 -14.44 4.41
N ASP A 30 -11.62 -15.74 4.14
CA ASP A 30 -10.99 -16.25 2.91
C ASP A 30 -11.92 -16.02 1.70
N CYS A 31 -11.96 -14.77 1.22
CA CYS A 31 -12.81 -14.37 0.10
C CYS A 31 -12.50 -15.15 -1.20
N GLN A 32 -11.25 -15.58 -1.39
CA GLN A 32 -10.87 -16.32 -2.59
C GLN A 32 -11.54 -17.69 -2.61
N ARG A 33 -11.55 -18.37 -1.46
CA ARG A 33 -12.21 -19.68 -1.33
C ARG A 33 -13.72 -19.58 -1.26
N ALA A 34 -14.23 -18.53 -0.60
CA ALA A 34 -15.65 -18.21 -0.52
C ALA A 34 -16.21 -17.54 -1.78
N LYS A 35 -15.39 -17.33 -2.83
CA LYS A 35 -15.79 -16.73 -4.12
C LYS A 35 -16.63 -15.46 -3.98
N CYS A 36 -16.33 -14.65 -2.96
CA CYS A 36 -17.10 -13.45 -2.67
C CYS A 36 -17.08 -12.49 -3.86
N THR A 37 -18.21 -11.84 -4.12
CA THR A 37 -18.37 -10.95 -5.28
C THR A 37 -18.56 -9.50 -4.87
N ALA A 38 -18.16 -8.57 -5.74
CA ALA A 38 -18.37 -7.14 -5.53
C ALA A 38 -19.80 -6.73 -5.91
N SER A 39 -20.79 -7.42 -5.33
CA SER A 39 -22.23 -7.18 -5.53
C SER A 39 -22.79 -6.09 -4.63
N GLY A 40 -22.14 -5.82 -3.50
CA GLY A 40 -22.61 -4.85 -2.52
C GLY A 40 -22.23 -3.42 -2.88
N GLU A 41 -23.01 -2.46 -2.35
CA GLU A 41 -22.66 -1.05 -2.33
C GLU A 41 -22.77 -0.54 -0.89
N HIS A 42 -21.84 0.31 -0.48
CA HIS A 42 -21.90 0.98 0.81
C HIS A 42 -21.68 2.49 0.65
N PRO A 43 -22.37 3.31 1.44
CA PRO A 43 -22.17 4.74 1.40
C PRO A 43 -20.83 5.09 2.05
N VAL A 44 -20.05 5.93 1.37
CA VAL A 44 -18.76 6.41 1.85
C VAL A 44 -19.00 7.39 2.99
N ARG A 45 -18.26 7.17 4.09
CA ARG A 45 -18.27 8.06 5.26
C ARG A 45 -16.94 8.78 5.37
N GLN A 46 -16.98 10.10 5.42
CA GLN A 46 -15.84 10.95 5.71
C GLN A 46 -16.11 11.73 6.99
N GLU A 47 -15.19 11.68 7.94
CA GLU A 47 -15.31 12.39 9.23
C GLU A 47 -16.64 12.10 9.96
N ARG A 48 -17.12 10.85 9.88
CA ARG A 48 -18.43 10.37 10.39
C ARG A 48 -19.67 10.89 9.66
N THR A 49 -19.51 11.72 8.64
CA THR A 49 -20.59 12.24 7.79
C THR A 49 -20.68 11.43 6.50
N LEU A 50 -21.89 11.18 5.99
CA LEU A 50 -22.09 10.54 4.68
C LEU A 50 -21.68 11.53 3.58
N SER A 51 -20.78 11.13 2.70
CA SER A 51 -20.30 12.00 1.61
C SER A 51 -21.23 12.06 0.41
N GLY A 52 -22.32 11.28 0.42
CA GLY A 52 -23.24 11.12 -0.71
C GLY A 52 -22.73 10.18 -1.81
N ASN A 53 -21.48 9.74 -1.73
CA ASN A 53 -20.90 8.77 -2.66
C ASN A 53 -21.18 7.35 -2.20
N THR A 54 -21.39 6.44 -3.15
CA THR A 54 -21.44 5.00 -2.91
C THR A 54 -20.22 4.32 -3.51
N GLU A 55 -19.66 3.35 -2.78
CA GLU A 55 -18.55 2.53 -3.20
C GLU A 55 -18.97 1.07 -3.25
N LYS A 56 -18.53 0.37 -4.29
CA LYS A 56 -18.71 -1.08 -4.40
C LYS A 56 -17.96 -1.76 -3.27
N CYS A 57 -18.64 -2.62 -2.52
CA CYS A 57 -18.03 -3.49 -1.52
C CYS A 57 -18.11 -4.95 -1.93
N ILE A 58 -17.18 -5.73 -1.40
CA ILE A 58 -17.23 -7.18 -1.50
C ILE A 58 -18.31 -7.66 -0.53
N GLU A 59 -19.34 -8.31 -1.07
CA GLU A 59 -20.34 -8.99 -0.27
C GLU A 59 -19.83 -10.39 0.05
N HIS A 60 -19.78 -10.69 1.35
CA HIS A 60 -19.22 -11.92 1.86
C HIS A 60 -20.26 -13.04 1.87
N GLU A 61 -19.91 -14.20 1.31
CA GLU A 61 -20.72 -15.42 1.47
C GLU A 61 -20.66 -15.93 2.92
N SER A 62 -21.67 -16.71 3.32
CA SER A 62 -21.81 -17.26 4.67
C SER A 62 -20.79 -18.34 5.06
N MET A 63 -19.74 -18.53 4.26
CA MET A 63 -18.70 -19.52 4.50
C MET A 63 -17.89 -19.17 5.75
N GLN A 64 -17.75 -20.12 6.66
CA GLN A 64 -17.05 -19.91 7.94
C GLN A 64 -15.58 -20.33 7.86
N GLN A 65 -14.86 -19.71 6.93
CA GLN A 65 -13.41 -19.91 6.76
C GLN A 65 -12.69 -18.58 6.84
N PHE A 66 -11.78 -18.48 7.81
CA PHE A 66 -11.08 -17.23 8.09
C PHE A 66 -9.58 -17.43 8.09
N ILE A 67 -8.85 -16.52 7.47
CA ILE A 67 -7.40 -16.45 7.48
C ILE A 67 -6.98 -15.62 8.68
N LEU A 68 -6.10 -16.19 9.51
CA LEU A 68 -5.57 -15.49 10.66
C LEU A 68 -4.33 -14.69 10.26
N ASN A 69 -4.32 -13.39 10.56
CA ASN A 69 -3.23 -12.51 10.18
C ASN A 69 -2.05 -12.58 11.18
N THR A 70 -1.01 -13.33 10.83
CA THR A 70 0.20 -13.53 11.65
C THR A 70 1.33 -12.52 11.38
N HIS A 71 1.13 -11.54 10.48
CA HIS A 71 2.21 -10.66 10.01
C HIS A 71 1.99 -9.18 10.29
N THR A 72 0.75 -8.69 10.36
CA THR A 72 0.46 -7.24 10.36
C THR A 72 -0.21 -6.72 11.63
N LEU A 73 -0.17 -7.49 12.72
CA LEU A 73 -0.82 -7.13 13.99
C LEU A 73 0.19 -6.87 15.11
N HIS A 74 -0.15 -5.93 16.00
CA HIS A 74 0.58 -5.67 17.25
C HIS A 74 0.72 -6.94 18.13
N ASN A 75 -0.21 -7.90 17.99
CA ASN A 75 -0.24 -9.15 18.76
C ASN A 75 0.27 -10.37 17.98
N ALA A 76 0.94 -10.18 16.83
CA ALA A 76 1.42 -11.28 16.00
C ALA A 76 2.34 -12.27 16.75
N HIS A 77 3.13 -11.76 17.71
CA HIS A 77 4.00 -12.59 18.56
C HIS A 77 3.21 -13.52 19.49
N LEU A 78 2.13 -13.03 20.11
CA LEU A 78 1.25 -13.83 20.98
C LEU A 78 0.55 -14.95 20.21
N ILE A 79 0.07 -14.64 19.01
CA ILE A 79 -0.52 -15.62 18.09
C ILE A 79 0.48 -16.71 17.76
N ARG A 80 1.73 -16.35 17.42
CA ARG A 80 2.78 -17.32 17.08
C ARG A 80 3.18 -18.18 18.28
N ALA A 81 3.09 -17.65 19.50
CA ALA A 81 3.34 -18.41 20.73
C ALA A 81 2.19 -19.36 21.08
N ALA A 82 0.94 -18.98 20.79
CA ALA A 82 -0.24 -19.78 21.07
C ALA A 82 -0.47 -20.92 20.05
N LEU A 83 -0.01 -20.74 18.81
CA LEU A 83 -0.19 -21.72 17.74
C LEU A 83 1.00 -22.69 17.61
N PRO A 84 0.76 -23.94 17.18
CA PRO A 84 1.82 -24.88 16.83
C PRO A 84 2.82 -24.30 15.82
N ARG A 85 4.11 -24.62 15.99
CA ARG A 85 5.19 -24.04 15.18
C ARG A 85 5.06 -24.37 13.68
N ASN A 86 4.51 -25.54 13.33
CA ASN A 86 4.27 -25.95 11.95
C ASN A 86 3.26 -25.04 11.22
N LEU A 87 2.39 -24.31 11.93
CA LEU A 87 1.43 -23.38 11.34
C LEU A 87 1.96 -21.94 11.22
N THR A 88 3.08 -21.64 11.88
CA THR A 88 3.62 -20.29 12.05
C THR A 88 5.03 -20.13 11.51
N VAL A 89 5.69 -21.23 11.16
CA VAL A 89 7.01 -21.22 10.54
C VAL A 89 6.94 -20.47 9.20
N PRO A 90 7.82 -19.47 8.98
CA PRO A 90 7.91 -18.82 7.68
C PRO A 90 8.25 -19.85 6.60
N ILE A 91 7.49 -19.81 5.50
CA ILE A 91 7.80 -20.62 4.32
C ILE A 91 8.73 -19.75 3.45
N PRO A 92 9.95 -20.22 3.14
CA PRO A 92 10.85 -19.48 2.25
C PRO A 92 10.17 -19.26 0.90
N TYR A 93 10.07 -18.00 0.48
CA TYR A 93 9.52 -17.65 -0.83
C TYR A 93 10.50 -18.01 -1.96
N ALA A 94 11.80 -17.86 -1.71
CA ALA A 94 12.88 -18.30 -2.59
C ALA A 94 13.93 -19.09 -1.80
N LEU A 95 14.51 -20.10 -2.43
CA LEU A 95 15.65 -20.85 -1.89
C LEU A 95 16.94 -20.05 -2.05
N ASP A 96 17.14 -19.43 -3.21
CA ASP A 96 18.21 -18.47 -3.47
C ASP A 96 17.62 -17.07 -3.62
N TRP A 97 17.66 -16.33 -2.51
CA TRP A 97 17.22 -14.94 -2.48
C TRP A 97 18.03 -14.03 -3.39
N THR A 98 19.31 -14.32 -3.61
CA THR A 98 20.19 -13.47 -4.41
C THR A 98 19.80 -13.57 -5.88
N ALA A 99 19.66 -14.78 -6.40
CA ALA A 99 19.21 -15.01 -7.77
C ALA A 99 17.81 -14.41 -8.00
N HIS A 100 16.89 -14.61 -7.06
CA HIS A 100 15.54 -14.05 -7.16
C HIS A 100 15.54 -12.51 -7.16
N HIS A 101 16.34 -11.88 -6.31
CA HIS A 101 16.51 -10.42 -6.32
C HIS A 101 17.09 -9.89 -7.63
N GLN A 102 18.07 -10.59 -8.20
CA GLN A 102 18.66 -10.22 -9.48
C GLN A 102 17.63 -10.30 -10.61
N GLU A 103 16.83 -11.36 -10.65
CA GLU A 103 15.74 -11.53 -11.62
C GLU A 103 14.73 -10.37 -11.53
N LEU A 104 14.22 -10.09 -10.33
CA LEU A 104 13.29 -8.98 -10.11
C LEU A 104 13.90 -7.63 -10.50
N ALA A 105 15.18 -7.40 -10.18
CA ALA A 105 15.88 -6.18 -10.55
C ALA A 105 16.01 -6.03 -12.09
N GLN A 106 16.27 -7.12 -12.81
CA GLN A 106 16.31 -7.11 -14.27
C GLN A 106 14.95 -6.75 -14.86
N GLN A 107 13.87 -7.41 -14.42
CA GLN A 107 12.50 -7.13 -14.85
C GLN A 107 12.11 -5.66 -14.60
N LEU A 108 12.50 -5.13 -13.43
CA LEU A 108 12.21 -3.76 -13.04
C LEU A 108 12.98 -2.74 -13.88
N ARG A 109 14.25 -3.00 -14.23
CA ARG A 109 15.04 -2.15 -15.13
C ARG A 109 14.41 -2.05 -16.52
N VAL A 110 13.95 -3.16 -17.08
CA VAL A 110 13.24 -3.18 -18.38
C VAL A 110 11.97 -2.34 -18.29
N THR A 111 11.16 -2.59 -17.28
CA THR A 111 9.89 -1.86 -17.05
C THR A 111 10.12 -0.36 -16.86
N GLN A 112 11.14 0.03 -16.11
CA GLN A 112 11.47 1.44 -15.90
C GLN A 112 12.01 2.11 -17.15
N THR A 113 12.82 1.41 -17.95
CA THR A 113 13.33 1.95 -19.21
C THR A 113 12.17 2.27 -20.16
N ILE A 114 11.23 1.34 -20.32
CA ILE A 114 10.01 1.53 -21.13
C ILE A 114 9.19 2.72 -20.62
N LYS A 115 8.99 2.83 -19.29
CA LYS A 115 8.27 3.98 -18.71
C LYS A 115 8.98 5.31 -18.96
N ARG A 116 10.31 5.34 -18.87
CA ARG A 116 11.12 6.54 -19.09
C ARG A 116 11.11 6.97 -20.55
N THR A 117 11.25 6.04 -21.50
CA THR A 117 11.18 6.35 -22.93
C THR A 117 9.80 6.89 -23.31
N ALA A 118 8.71 6.23 -22.88
CA ALA A 118 7.36 6.70 -23.14
C ALA A 118 7.08 8.09 -22.53
N THR A 119 7.65 8.39 -21.35
CA THR A 119 7.54 9.72 -20.73
C THR A 119 8.34 10.77 -21.50
N ALA A 120 9.54 10.41 -21.96
CA ALA A 120 10.38 11.28 -22.77
C ALA A 120 9.74 11.61 -24.14
N GLU A 121 9.13 10.62 -24.79
CA GLU A 121 8.38 10.79 -26.05
C GLU A 121 7.18 11.73 -25.86
N LYS A 122 6.35 11.50 -24.83
CA LYS A 122 5.23 12.39 -24.50
C LYS A 122 5.68 13.81 -24.16
N ALA A 123 6.82 13.96 -23.48
CA ALA A 123 7.39 15.27 -23.16
C ALA A 123 7.92 15.97 -24.42
N ALA A 124 8.56 15.24 -25.34
CA ALA A 124 9.03 15.76 -26.61
C ALA A 124 7.85 16.21 -27.51
N GLU A 125 6.77 15.44 -27.54
CA GLU A 125 5.55 15.79 -28.28
C GLU A 125 4.86 17.04 -27.74
N LYS A 126 4.75 17.17 -26.40
CA LYS A 126 4.29 18.41 -25.76
C LYS A 126 5.17 19.62 -26.09
N ARG A 127 6.49 19.46 -26.13
CA ARG A 127 7.43 20.52 -26.50
C ARG A 127 7.27 20.96 -27.96
N LYS A 128 7.02 20.03 -28.88
CA LYS A 128 6.73 20.35 -30.29
C LYS A 128 5.42 21.12 -30.45
N GLY A 129 4.34 20.69 -29.78
CA GLY A 129 3.04 21.38 -29.81
C GLY A 129 3.02 22.74 -29.10
N LEU A 130 3.91 23.00 -28.15
CA LEU A 130 4.12 24.32 -27.54
C LEU A 130 4.85 25.29 -28.48
N ASN A 131 5.73 24.78 -29.35
CA ASN A 131 6.49 25.62 -30.29
C ASN A 131 5.66 26.00 -31.54
N GLU A 132 4.62 25.24 -31.87
CA GLU A 132 3.67 25.56 -32.96
C GLU A 132 2.61 26.60 -32.57
N LYS A 133 2.34 26.79 -31.27
CA LYS A 133 1.46 27.86 -30.78
C LYS A 133 2.28 29.13 -30.54
N GLN A 134 2.46 29.94 -31.58
CA GLN A 134 3.05 31.27 -31.44
C GLN A 134 2.35 32.10 -30.34
N PRO A 135 3.08 32.85 -29.51
CA PRO A 135 2.49 33.75 -28.53
C PRO A 135 1.95 34.98 -29.26
N THR A 136 0.63 35.10 -29.34
CA THR A 136 0.02 36.40 -29.61
C THR A 136 0.29 37.31 -28.42
N SER A 137 0.67 38.53 -28.75
CA SER A 137 1.22 39.57 -27.90
C SER A 137 0.31 40.00 -26.75
N SER A 138 0.89 40.34 -25.60
CA SER A 138 0.62 41.65 -24.97
C SER A 138 1.59 41.95 -23.81
N LYS A 139 2.10 43.18 -23.88
CA LYS A 139 3.02 43.84 -22.95
C LYS A 139 2.49 43.86 -21.51
N ARG A 140 3.41 43.73 -20.54
CA ARG A 140 3.44 44.63 -19.37
C ARG A 140 4.88 44.83 -18.89
N ARG A 141 5.43 46.02 -19.21
CA ARG A 141 6.64 46.59 -18.62
C ARG A 141 6.42 46.82 -17.13
N ARG A 142 7.38 46.45 -16.30
CA ARG A 142 7.71 47.21 -15.07
C ARG A 142 9.22 47.20 -14.90
N THR A 143 9.81 48.35 -15.19
CA THR A 143 11.17 48.74 -14.83
C THR A 143 11.26 48.94 -13.33
N GLY A 144 12.31 48.41 -12.72
CA GLY A 144 12.68 48.63 -11.33
C GLY A 144 14.12 48.16 -11.15
N ASN A 145 15.03 49.12 -11.21
CA ASN A 145 16.48 48.99 -11.17
C ASN A 145 16.97 48.80 -9.71
N GLU A 146 18.25 48.46 -9.57
CA GLU A 146 19.11 48.58 -8.36
C GLU A 146 19.02 47.47 -7.30
N VAL A 147 20.10 46.93 -6.72
CA VAL A 147 21.55 47.17 -6.81
C VAL A 147 22.26 45.86 -6.40
N ARG A 148 23.36 45.57 -7.08
CA ARG A 148 24.34 44.52 -6.80
C ARG A 148 25.19 44.93 -5.58
N ASN A 149 25.33 44.06 -4.59
CA ASN A 149 26.46 44.14 -3.67
C ASN A 149 27.03 42.74 -3.44
N GLU A 150 28.15 42.46 -4.12
CA GLU A 150 29.05 41.35 -3.84
C GLU A 150 30.08 41.86 -2.82
N LEU A 151 30.25 41.15 -1.70
CA LEU A 151 31.47 41.24 -0.89
C LEU A 151 31.76 39.86 -0.27
N GLU A 152 32.67 39.15 -0.96
CA GLU A 152 33.82 38.39 -0.44
C GLU A 152 33.63 37.22 0.56
N LEU A 153 33.74 35.98 0.04
CA LEU A 153 34.77 34.95 0.33
C LEU A 153 35.75 35.26 1.50
N GLU A 154 36.15 34.41 2.46
CA GLU A 154 36.14 32.94 2.69
C GLU A 154 36.32 32.65 4.23
N PRO A 155 37.06 31.62 4.73
CA PRO A 155 36.50 30.35 5.22
C PRO A 155 36.92 30.01 6.68
N GLY A 156 36.29 28.98 7.25
CA GLY A 156 36.96 28.11 8.23
C GLY A 156 36.51 28.19 9.69
N GLY A 157 36.35 27.00 10.28
CA GLY A 157 36.47 26.78 11.73
C GLY A 157 35.30 26.06 12.39
N PRO A 158 35.48 24.84 12.95
CA PRO A 158 34.44 24.06 13.61
C PRO A 158 34.40 24.29 15.13
N LEU A 159 33.21 24.31 15.73
CA LEU A 159 32.92 24.24 17.18
C LEU A 159 31.45 23.79 17.29
N GLU A 160 30.98 22.81 18.06
CA GLU A 160 31.48 21.83 19.05
C GLU A 160 30.54 20.61 18.97
#